data_AF-A0A1B2HWZ6-F1
#
_entry.id   AF-A0A1B2HWZ6-F1
#
_cell.length_a   1.000
_cell.length_b   1.000
_cell.length_c   1.000
_cell.angle_alpha   90.00
_cell.angle_beta   90.00
_cell.angle_gamma   90.00
#
_symmetry.space_group_name_H-M   'P 1'
#
loop_
_entity.id
_entity.type
_entity.pdbx_description
1 polymer ?
#
loop_
_entity_poly.entity_id
_entity_poly.type
_entity_poly.pdbx_seq_one_letter_code
_entity_poly.pdbx_strand_id
1 'polypeptide(L)'
;MTYASRMGERRTWRDVDGERVEGTWRHVFVSDGQAWCLVDLFVYADGMVDCWGLMTFDELTQRFASGRMTTSPPQGARGSADVLMEWTFDEPQSWLSTEGLLGELRDAIEELNGRPTSTQRCLAAVEVFRRNQTEDNRAVLRAAYQAIPEHLRIRALEDADTRDWPLAVLAAGPGNRFEFHGVERVVTEEMHAAELRYFDEREEWLNRSRRDERSPAR
;
A
#
# COMPACT_ATOMS: atom_id res chain seq x y z
N MET A 1 3.23 -3.28 -17.89
CA MET A 1 2.75 -2.54 -16.71
C MET A 1 1.57 -3.31 -16.15
N THR A 2 1.82 -4.21 -15.19
CA THR A 2 0.80 -5.10 -14.67
C THR A 2 -0.13 -4.31 -13.74
N TYR A 3 -1.44 -4.40 -13.99
CA TYR A 3 -2.46 -3.88 -13.09
C TYR A 3 -2.38 -4.66 -11.77
N ALA A 4 -1.62 -4.16 -10.80
CA ALA A 4 -1.88 -4.54 -9.41
C ALA A 4 -3.27 -4.02 -9.05
N SER A 5 -4.28 -4.89 -9.05
CA SER A 5 -5.61 -4.59 -8.52
C SER A 5 -5.48 -4.28 -7.03
N ARG A 6 -6.08 -3.16 -6.62
CA ARG A 6 -6.17 -2.80 -5.20
C ARG A 6 -6.95 -3.89 -4.47
N MET A 7 -6.52 -4.29 -3.27
CA MET A 7 -7.23 -5.35 -2.52
C MET A 7 -8.74 -5.07 -2.42
N GLY A 8 -9.13 -3.82 -2.12
CA GLY A 8 -10.53 -3.40 -1.97
C GLY A 8 -11.48 -3.64 -3.15
N GLU A 9 -10.99 -4.03 -4.33
CA GLU A 9 -11.85 -4.45 -5.46
C GLU A 9 -12.48 -5.84 -5.25
N ARG A 10 -11.83 -6.70 -4.46
CA ARG A 10 -12.31 -8.04 -4.14
C ARG A 10 -13.07 -8.00 -2.83
N ARG A 11 -14.32 -8.48 -2.83
CA ARG A 11 -15.16 -8.51 -1.62
C ARG A 11 -15.34 -9.92 -1.10
N THR A 12 -15.33 -10.05 0.22
CA THR A 12 -15.75 -11.25 0.96
C THR A 12 -16.44 -10.80 2.26
N TRP A 13 -16.92 -11.74 3.06
CA TRP A 13 -17.40 -11.48 4.41
C TRP A 13 -17.32 -12.76 5.24
N ARG A 14 -17.42 -12.63 6.56
CA ARG A 14 -17.61 -13.75 7.49
C ARG A 14 -18.75 -13.48 8.46
N ASP A 15 -19.38 -14.54 8.95
CA ASP A 15 -20.36 -14.49 10.04
C ASP A 15 -19.63 -14.58 11.38
N VAL A 16 -19.96 -13.70 12.31
CA VAL A 16 -19.52 -13.73 13.70
C VAL A 16 -20.75 -13.58 14.57
N ASP A 17 -21.20 -14.68 15.16
CA ASP A 17 -22.39 -14.72 16.02
C ASP A 17 -23.66 -14.10 15.38
N GLY A 18 -23.84 -14.31 14.07
CA GLY A 18 -24.95 -13.74 13.30
C GLY A 18 -24.73 -12.32 12.78
N GLU A 19 -23.58 -11.71 13.08
CA GLU A 19 -23.17 -10.43 12.51
C GLU A 19 -22.25 -10.61 11.31
N ARG A 20 -22.51 -9.84 10.25
CA ARG A 20 -21.70 -9.85 9.04
C ARG A 20 -20.50 -8.92 9.20
N VAL A 21 -19.31 -9.49 9.13
CA VAL A 21 -18.04 -8.75 9.08
C VAL A 21 -17.55 -8.71 7.64
N GLU A 22 -17.51 -7.52 7.05
CA GLU A 22 -16.99 -7.33 5.68
C GLU A 22 -15.50 -7.65 5.61
N GLY A 23 -15.06 -8.12 4.44
CA GLY A 23 -13.67 -8.41 4.19
C GLY A 23 -13.26 -8.27 2.73
N THR A 24 -11.98 -8.49 2.50
CA THR A 24 -11.36 -8.57 1.18
C THR A 24 -10.31 -9.69 1.17
N TRP A 25 -9.68 -9.95 0.04
CA TRP A 25 -8.73 -11.06 -0.07
C TRP A 25 -7.73 -10.87 -1.21
N ARG A 26 -6.61 -11.60 -1.14
CA ARG A 26 -5.59 -11.69 -2.19
C ARG A 26 -4.86 -13.03 -2.11
N HIS A 27 -4.19 -13.43 -3.18
CA HIS A 27 -3.37 -14.64 -3.15
C HIS A 27 -2.02 -14.45 -2.45
N VAL A 28 -1.55 -15.49 -1.79
CA VAL A 28 -0.21 -15.64 -1.20
C VAL A 28 0.29 -17.07 -1.37
N PHE A 29 1.57 -17.31 -1.11
CA PHE A 29 2.12 -18.66 -1.03
C PHE A 29 2.28 -19.09 0.43
N VAL A 30 1.77 -20.28 0.77
CA VAL A 30 1.93 -20.92 2.08
C VAL A 30 2.67 -22.24 1.91
N SER A 31 3.62 -22.51 2.79
CA SER A 31 4.30 -23.80 2.81
C SER A 31 3.47 -24.84 3.56
N ASP A 32 3.20 -25.98 2.91
CA ASP A 32 2.64 -27.19 3.55
C ASP A 32 3.74 -28.15 4.05
N GLY A 33 5.01 -27.76 3.92
CA GLY A 33 6.19 -28.56 4.22
C GLY A 33 6.73 -29.38 3.05
N GLN A 34 6.04 -29.45 1.92
CA GLN A 34 6.47 -30.16 0.69
C GLN A 34 6.51 -29.24 -0.53
N ALA A 35 5.58 -28.29 -0.62
CA ALA A 35 5.45 -27.32 -1.70
C ALA A 35 5.04 -25.93 -1.16
N TRP A 36 5.01 -24.96 -2.05
CA TRP A 36 4.43 -23.64 -1.84
C TRP A 36 3.06 -23.58 -2.51
N CYS A 37 2.01 -23.66 -1.70
CA CYS A 37 0.63 -23.62 -2.17
C CYS A 37 0.20 -22.18 -2.40
N LEU A 38 -0.30 -21.89 -3.60
CA LEU A 38 -1.01 -20.64 -3.91
C LEU A 38 -2.40 -20.72 -3.27
N VAL A 39 -2.68 -19.80 -2.34
CA VAL A 39 -3.93 -19.81 -1.57
C VAL A 39 -4.49 -18.41 -1.45
N ASP A 40 -5.78 -18.33 -1.11
CA ASP A 40 -6.43 -17.08 -0.76
C ASP A 40 -6.14 -16.71 0.70
N LEU A 41 -5.70 -15.46 0.89
CA LEU A 41 -5.55 -14.79 2.17
C LEU A 41 -6.71 -13.81 2.32
N PHE A 42 -7.63 -14.09 3.24
CA PHE A 42 -8.77 -13.23 3.54
C PHE A 42 -8.44 -12.31 4.72
N VAL A 43 -8.85 -11.04 4.65
CA VAL A 43 -8.72 -10.06 5.73
C VAL A 43 -10.07 -9.41 5.97
N TYR A 44 -10.42 -9.22 7.24
CA TYR A 44 -11.74 -8.78 7.67
C TYR A 44 -11.67 -7.45 8.44
N ALA A 45 -12.80 -6.74 8.51
CA ALA A 45 -12.90 -5.43 9.15
C ALA A 45 -12.54 -5.47 10.65
N ASP A 46 -12.77 -6.60 11.32
CA ASP A 46 -12.41 -6.81 12.72
C ASP A 46 -10.91 -7.06 12.95
N GLY A 47 -10.08 -7.05 11.89
CA GLY A 47 -8.64 -7.27 11.96
C GLY A 47 -8.23 -8.74 11.97
N MET A 48 -9.19 -9.67 11.87
CA MET A 48 -8.90 -11.08 11.70
C MET A 48 -8.51 -11.38 10.25
N VAL A 49 -7.73 -12.44 10.09
CA VAL A 49 -7.20 -12.91 8.82
C VAL A 49 -7.44 -14.41 8.72
N ASP A 50 -7.83 -14.92 7.56
CA ASP A 50 -7.97 -16.37 7.33
C ASP A 50 -7.07 -16.80 6.17
N CYS A 51 -6.22 -17.80 6.46
CA CYS A 51 -5.36 -18.47 5.49
C CYS A 51 -5.06 -19.88 6.02
N TRP A 52 -5.96 -20.80 5.67
CA TRP A 52 -6.04 -22.14 6.28
C TRP A 52 -6.22 -22.10 7.79
N GLY A 53 -7.15 -21.24 8.24
CA GLY A 53 -7.47 -21.04 9.64
C GLY A 53 -7.44 -19.58 10.01
N LEU A 54 -8.42 -19.19 10.82
CA LEU A 54 -8.56 -17.86 11.35
C LEU A 54 -7.42 -17.53 12.33
N MET A 55 -6.80 -16.38 12.16
CA MET A 55 -5.69 -15.88 12.98
C MET A 55 -5.73 -14.36 13.09
N THR A 56 -5.04 -13.84 14.10
CA THR A 56 -4.79 -12.40 14.27
C THR A 56 -3.74 -11.90 13.27
N PHE A 57 -3.70 -10.59 13.07
CA PHE A 57 -2.68 -9.95 12.23
C PHE A 57 -1.24 -10.18 12.73
N ASP A 58 -1.06 -10.26 14.04
CA ASP A 58 0.26 -10.53 14.64
C ASP A 58 0.73 -11.96 14.37
N GLU A 59 -0.19 -12.94 14.47
CA GLU A 59 0.10 -14.33 14.10
C GLU A 59 0.42 -14.47 12.61
N LEU A 60 -0.30 -13.75 11.74
CA LEU A 60 0.04 -13.67 10.31
C LEU A 60 1.48 -13.17 10.11
N THR A 61 1.85 -12.08 10.79
CA THR A 61 3.19 -11.50 10.69
C THR A 61 4.26 -12.51 11.14
N GLN A 62 4.00 -13.29 12.19
CA GLN A 62 4.88 -14.37 12.62
C GLN A 62 4.99 -15.51 11.61
N ARG A 63 3.92 -15.83 10.86
CA ARG A 63 3.98 -16.84 9.78
C ARG A 63 4.88 -16.42 8.63
N PHE A 64 4.85 -15.14 8.25
CA PHE A 64 5.81 -14.59 7.29
C PHE A 64 7.24 -14.61 7.84
N ALA A 65 7.43 -14.14 9.08
CA ALA A 65 8.76 -14.10 9.71
C ALA A 65 9.40 -15.49 9.88
N SER A 66 8.59 -16.53 10.12
CA SER A 66 9.04 -17.91 10.23
C SER A 66 9.24 -18.62 8.89
N GLY A 67 8.99 -17.94 7.76
CA GLY A 67 9.12 -18.52 6.43
C GLY A 67 8.04 -19.55 6.09
N ARG A 68 6.91 -19.56 6.81
CA ARG A 68 5.75 -20.41 6.49
C ARG A 68 4.86 -19.78 5.40
N MET A 69 5.01 -18.48 5.17
CA MET A 69 4.30 -17.73 4.14
C MET A 69 5.29 -16.85 3.38
N THR A 70 5.04 -16.65 2.08
CA THR A 70 5.87 -15.78 1.23
C THR A 70 5.08 -15.21 0.06
N THR A 71 5.55 -14.09 -0.47
CA THR A 71 5.15 -13.54 -1.78
C THR A 71 6.18 -13.85 -2.87
N SER A 72 7.30 -14.48 -2.51
CA SER A 72 8.40 -14.80 -3.41
C SER A 72 8.97 -16.18 -3.08
N PRO A 73 8.36 -17.26 -3.60
CA PRO A 73 8.92 -18.61 -3.46
C PRO A 73 10.34 -18.70 -4.06
N PRO A 74 11.23 -19.54 -3.50
CA PRO A 74 12.61 -19.63 -3.98
C PRO A 74 12.72 -20.37 -5.32
N GLN A 75 13.80 -20.10 -6.07
CA GLN A 75 14.17 -20.82 -7.29
C GLN A 75 14.17 -22.33 -7.08
N GLY A 76 13.59 -23.07 -8.02
CA GLY A 76 13.55 -24.53 -7.99
C GLY A 76 12.58 -25.13 -6.98
N ALA A 77 11.84 -24.31 -6.22
CA ALA A 77 10.83 -24.82 -5.31
C ALA A 77 9.61 -25.35 -6.07
N ARG A 78 8.93 -26.34 -5.48
CA ARG A 78 7.65 -26.84 -6.00
C ARG A 78 6.54 -25.87 -5.60
N GLY A 79 5.74 -25.46 -6.57
CA GLY A 79 4.49 -24.75 -6.37
C GLY A 79 3.29 -25.64 -6.62
N SER A 80 2.17 -25.33 -5.97
CA SER A 80 0.89 -25.99 -6.24
C SER A 80 -0.28 -25.01 -6.12
N ALA A 81 -1.36 -25.30 -6.82
CA ALA A 81 -2.65 -24.62 -6.70
C ALA A 81 -3.72 -25.70 -6.55
N ASP A 82 -3.88 -26.22 -5.33
CA ASP A 82 -4.80 -27.32 -4.99
C ASP A 82 -4.80 -28.45 -6.06
N VAL A 83 -5.96 -29.00 -6.41
CA VAL A 83 -6.15 -30.01 -7.46
C VAL A 83 -5.96 -29.48 -8.89
N LEU A 84 -5.71 -28.18 -9.07
CA LEU A 84 -5.65 -27.57 -10.40
C LEU A 84 -4.34 -27.90 -11.11
N MET A 85 -3.20 -27.65 -10.45
CA MET A 85 -1.89 -27.88 -11.04
C MET A 85 -0.76 -27.82 -10.02
N GLU A 86 0.39 -28.38 -10.43
CA GLU A 86 1.68 -28.25 -9.76
C GLU A 86 2.72 -27.76 -10.76
N TRP A 87 3.76 -27.10 -10.26
CA TRP A 87 4.87 -26.59 -11.07
C TRP A 87 6.15 -26.48 -10.25
N THR A 88 7.24 -26.13 -10.93
CA THR A 88 8.50 -25.74 -10.31
C THR A 88 8.77 -24.28 -10.67
N PHE A 89 9.16 -23.47 -9.70
CA PHE A 89 9.54 -22.08 -9.95
C PHE A 89 10.87 -22.00 -10.70
N ASP A 90 10.86 -21.35 -11.86
CA ASP A 90 12.05 -21.02 -12.63
C ASP A 90 12.13 -19.50 -12.82
N GLU A 91 13.23 -18.92 -12.37
CA GLU A 91 13.52 -17.48 -12.24
C GLU A 91 12.34 -16.66 -11.67
N PRO A 92 11.83 -16.98 -10.46
CA PRO A 92 10.65 -16.31 -9.92
C PRO A 92 10.93 -14.82 -9.69
N GLN A 93 10.05 -13.98 -10.22
CA GLN A 93 10.04 -12.54 -9.97
C GLN A 93 8.83 -12.17 -9.11
N SER A 94 9.09 -11.42 -8.03
CA SER A 94 8.05 -10.87 -7.17
C SER A 94 8.13 -9.35 -7.16
N TRP A 95 6.97 -8.72 -7.38
CA TRP A 95 6.80 -7.26 -7.32
C TRP A 95 6.14 -6.79 -6.02
N LEU A 96 5.86 -7.72 -5.11
CA LEU A 96 5.21 -7.46 -3.84
C LEU A 96 6.09 -8.02 -2.72
N SER A 97 6.75 -7.15 -1.97
CA SER A 97 7.48 -7.57 -0.77
C SER A 97 6.51 -8.01 0.32
N THR A 98 6.99 -8.82 1.26
CA THR A 98 6.23 -9.18 2.48
C THR A 98 5.77 -7.94 3.23
N GLU A 99 6.66 -6.94 3.39
CA GLU A 99 6.35 -5.68 4.06
C GLU A 99 5.27 -4.89 3.30
N GLY A 100 5.36 -4.85 1.96
CA GLY A 100 4.34 -4.24 1.11
C GLY A 100 2.98 -4.91 1.24
N LEU A 101 2.94 -6.25 1.26
CA LEU A 101 1.70 -7.00 1.48
C LEU A 101 1.11 -6.73 2.87
N LEU A 102 1.91 -6.79 3.93
CA LEU A 102 1.45 -6.51 5.29
C LEU A 102 0.92 -5.08 5.41
N GLY A 103 1.56 -4.12 4.73
CA GLY A 103 1.07 -2.74 4.65
C GLY A 103 -0.27 -2.63 3.92
N GLU A 104 -0.44 -3.34 2.80
CA GLU A 104 -1.73 -3.40 2.08
C GLU A 104 -2.86 -4.01 2.91
N LEU A 105 -2.57 -5.08 3.66
CA LEU A 105 -3.57 -5.71 4.52
C LEU A 105 -4.00 -4.78 5.65
N ARG A 106 -3.07 -4.00 6.23
CA ARG A 106 -3.41 -2.96 7.21
C ARG A 106 -4.29 -1.89 6.58
N ASP A 107 -3.93 -1.40 5.40
CA ASP A 107 -4.75 -0.41 4.68
C ASP A 107 -6.14 -0.95 4.31
N ALA A 108 -6.24 -2.24 3.97
CA ALA A 108 -7.52 -2.89 3.73
C ALA A 108 -8.40 -2.91 5.00
N ILE A 109 -7.84 -3.19 6.17
CA ILE A 109 -8.57 -3.11 7.45
C ILE A 109 -9.05 -1.67 7.70
N GLU A 110 -8.19 -0.67 7.48
CA GLU A 110 -8.59 0.74 7.61
C GLU A 110 -9.75 1.09 6.66
N GLU A 111 -9.63 0.71 5.39
CA GLU A 111 -10.63 0.98 4.36
C GLU A 111 -11.97 0.30 4.67
N LEU A 112 -11.95 -0.96 5.12
CA LEU A 112 -13.15 -1.70 5.55
C LEU A 112 -13.86 -1.03 6.73
N ASN A 113 -13.12 -0.32 7.59
CA ASN A 113 -13.67 0.43 8.72
C ASN A 113 -13.97 1.90 8.38
N GLY A 114 -13.83 2.33 7.12
CA GLY A 114 -14.01 3.72 6.72
C GLY A 114 -13.00 4.69 7.36
N ARG A 115 -11.84 4.18 7.79
CA ARG A 115 -10.76 4.96 8.39
C ARG A 115 -9.71 5.32 7.33
N PRO A 116 -8.91 6.39 7.54
CA PRO A 116 -7.92 6.81 6.56
C PRO A 116 -6.83 5.75 6.33
N THR A 117 -6.55 5.39 5.08
CA THR A 117 -5.42 4.53 4.69
C THR A 117 -4.07 5.24 4.88
N SER A 118 -2.96 4.52 4.74
CA SER A 118 -1.60 5.09 4.77
C SER A 118 -1.42 6.26 3.80
N THR A 119 -1.90 6.11 2.56
CA THR A 119 -1.89 7.16 1.54
C THR A 119 -2.67 8.39 2.00
N GLN A 120 -3.89 8.21 2.52
CA GLN A 120 -4.72 9.33 2.97
C GLN A 120 -4.08 10.05 4.17
N ARG A 121 -3.46 9.31 5.10
CA ARG A 121 -2.70 9.89 6.21
C ARG A 121 -1.47 10.67 5.73
N CYS A 122 -0.76 10.17 4.72
CA CYS A 122 0.37 10.88 4.12
C CYS A 122 -0.08 12.19 3.46
N LEU A 123 -1.18 12.17 2.70
CA LEU A 123 -1.72 13.39 2.09
C LEU A 123 -2.17 14.40 3.16
N ALA A 124 -2.78 13.95 4.25
CA ALA A 124 -3.10 14.83 5.38
C ALA A 124 -1.84 15.44 6.02
N ALA A 125 -0.74 14.67 6.11
CA ALA A 125 0.53 15.19 6.62
C ALA A 125 1.16 16.22 5.68
N VAL A 126 1.00 16.08 4.36
CA VAL A 126 1.41 17.10 3.37
C VAL A 126 0.69 18.42 3.65
N GLU A 127 -0.61 18.39 3.89
CA GLU A 127 -1.40 19.59 4.19
C GLU A 127 -0.93 20.31 5.47
N VAL A 128 -0.60 19.55 6.52
CA VAL A 128 -0.05 20.12 7.76
C VAL A 128 1.32 20.74 7.50
N PHE A 129 2.20 20.03 6.78
CA PHE A 129 3.53 20.52 6.45
C PHE A 129 3.49 21.77 5.58
N ARG A 130 2.64 21.83 4.55
CA ARG A 130 2.48 23.00 3.67
C ARG A 130 2.10 24.26 4.45
N ARG A 131 1.22 24.13 5.44
CA ARG A 131 0.78 25.26 6.29
C ARG A 131 1.85 25.72 7.28
N ASN A 132 2.71 24.81 7.73
CA ASN A 132 3.77 25.11 8.69
C ASN A 132 4.99 24.21 8.45
N GLN A 133 5.97 24.72 7.70
CA GLN A 133 7.11 23.95 7.18
C GLN A 133 8.23 23.78 8.22
N THR A 134 7.91 23.21 9.38
CA THR A 134 8.90 22.85 10.42
C THR A 134 9.52 21.49 10.14
N GLU A 135 10.71 21.22 10.71
CA GLU A 135 11.30 19.87 10.65
C GLU A 135 10.40 18.84 11.34
N ASP A 136 9.73 19.20 12.43
CA ASP A 136 8.81 18.28 13.12
C ASP A 136 7.66 17.85 12.20
N ASN A 137 7.04 18.80 11.48
CA ASN A 137 5.98 18.48 10.53
C ASN A 137 6.52 17.69 9.33
N ARG A 138 7.77 17.97 8.89
CA ARG A 138 8.43 17.19 7.85
C ARG A 138 8.71 15.76 8.31
N ALA A 139 9.13 15.56 9.55
CA ALA A 139 9.38 14.23 10.12
C ALA A 139 8.08 13.41 10.18
N VAL A 140 6.95 14.04 10.53
CA VAL A 140 5.61 13.41 10.46
C VAL A 140 5.26 13.03 9.02
N LEU A 141 5.46 13.93 8.06
CA LEU A 141 5.25 13.64 6.64
C LEU A 141 6.14 12.48 6.16
N ARG A 142 7.42 12.49 6.52
CA ARG A 142 8.38 11.44 6.17
C ARG A 142 7.95 10.07 6.70
N ALA A 143 7.54 10.01 7.97
CA ALA A 143 7.02 8.80 8.57
C ALA A 143 5.74 8.31 7.89
N ALA A 144 4.82 9.23 7.57
CA ALA A 144 3.57 8.89 6.87
C ALA A 144 3.81 8.39 5.45
N TYR A 145 4.77 8.98 4.72
CA TYR A 145 5.18 8.53 3.38
C TYR A 145 5.81 7.13 3.42
N GLN A 146 6.70 6.89 4.37
CA GLN A 146 7.34 5.57 4.55
C GLN A 146 6.34 4.48 4.95
N ALA A 147 5.26 4.85 5.66
CA ALA A 147 4.18 3.93 6.02
C ALA A 147 3.32 3.49 4.83
N ILE A 148 3.36 4.19 3.68
CA ILE A 148 2.71 3.73 2.46
C ILE A 148 3.44 2.48 1.95
N PRO A 149 2.74 1.37 1.64
CA PRO A 149 3.34 0.21 1.00
C PRO A 149 4.13 0.63 -0.24
N GLU A 150 5.39 0.18 -0.34
CA GLU A 150 6.35 0.68 -1.32
C GLU A 150 5.80 0.69 -2.75
N HIS A 151 5.20 -0.42 -3.18
CA HIS A 151 4.64 -0.58 -4.52
C HIS A 151 3.36 0.24 -4.77
N LEU A 152 2.73 0.77 -3.71
CA LEU A 152 1.59 1.68 -3.81
C LEU A 152 1.98 3.16 -3.85
N ARG A 153 3.20 3.52 -3.40
CA ARG A 153 3.65 4.92 -3.35
C ARG A 153 3.49 5.60 -4.71
N ILE A 154 3.96 4.97 -5.78
CA ILE A 154 3.88 5.47 -7.16
C ILE A 154 2.46 5.88 -7.62
N ARG A 155 1.41 5.35 -6.97
CA ARG A 155 -0.01 5.66 -7.27
C ARG A 155 -0.66 6.59 -6.26
N ALA A 156 0.04 7.01 -5.21
CA ALA A 156 -0.50 7.76 -4.08
C ALA A 156 -1.14 9.10 -4.49
N LEU A 157 -0.64 9.74 -5.56
CA LEU A 157 -1.17 11.00 -6.08
C LEU A 157 -2.21 10.83 -7.20
N GLU A 158 -2.42 9.60 -7.69
CA GLU A 158 -3.26 9.33 -8.87
C GLU A 158 -2.86 10.17 -10.10
N ASP A 159 -1.58 10.58 -10.15
CA ASP A 159 -0.97 11.36 -11.20
C ASP A 159 0.08 10.47 -11.87
N ALA A 160 -0.19 10.05 -13.11
CA ALA A 160 0.66 9.10 -13.82
C ALA A 160 1.98 9.72 -14.32
N ASP A 161 2.02 11.03 -14.50
CA ASP A 161 3.17 11.76 -15.00
C ASP A 161 4.17 11.99 -13.88
N THR A 162 3.68 12.48 -12.74
CA THR A 162 4.51 12.87 -11.59
C THR A 162 4.68 11.75 -10.56
N ARG A 163 3.74 10.81 -10.49
CA ARG A 163 3.77 9.65 -9.57
C ARG A 163 3.90 10.08 -8.11
N ASP A 164 4.84 9.52 -7.36
CA ASP A 164 5.16 9.88 -5.98
C ASP A 164 6.34 10.83 -5.82
N TRP A 165 6.90 11.33 -6.93
CA TRP A 165 8.02 12.27 -6.90
C TRP A 165 7.77 13.46 -5.95
N PRO A 166 6.60 14.14 -5.98
CA PRO A 166 6.37 15.29 -5.11
C PRO A 166 6.36 14.89 -3.63
N LEU A 167 5.78 13.72 -3.30
CA LEU A 167 5.77 13.19 -1.94
C LEU A 167 7.17 12.85 -1.46
N ALA A 168 7.96 12.16 -2.28
CA ALA A 168 9.32 11.75 -1.95
C ALA A 168 10.24 12.95 -1.66
N VAL A 169 10.15 13.99 -2.50
CA VAL A 169 10.93 15.23 -2.36
C VAL A 169 10.55 15.99 -1.10
N LEU A 170 9.26 16.19 -0.82
CA LEU A 170 8.81 16.89 0.40
C LEU A 170 9.14 16.10 1.68
N ALA A 171 8.98 14.78 1.65
CA ALA A 171 9.34 13.90 2.76
C ALA A 171 10.84 13.92 3.07
N ALA A 172 11.69 13.94 2.04
CA ALA A 172 13.14 14.02 2.22
C ALA A 172 13.57 15.41 2.69
N GLY A 173 13.15 16.47 2.01
CA GLY A 173 13.51 17.87 2.29
C GLY A 173 14.92 18.25 1.82
N PRO A 174 15.24 19.55 1.68
CA PRO A 174 16.49 20.04 1.11
C PRO A 174 17.75 19.50 1.81
N GLY A 175 18.77 19.16 1.02
CA GLY A 175 20.05 18.62 1.48
C GLY A 175 20.04 17.14 1.86
N ASN A 176 18.85 16.51 1.94
CA ASN A 176 18.74 15.08 2.22
C ASN A 176 18.73 14.24 0.94
N ARG A 177 19.19 13.01 1.07
CA ARG A 177 19.15 12.01 0.01
C ARG A 177 17.81 11.29 -0.02
N PHE A 178 17.37 10.93 -1.22
CA PHE A 178 16.25 10.04 -1.44
C PHE A 178 16.51 9.17 -2.67
N GLU A 179 15.89 7.99 -2.68
CA GLU A 179 15.90 7.11 -3.84
C GLU A 179 14.60 7.30 -4.61
N PHE A 180 14.70 7.45 -5.93
CA PHE A 180 13.55 7.47 -6.83
C PHE A 180 13.83 6.58 -8.03
N HIS A 181 13.05 5.49 -8.16
CA HIS A 181 13.21 4.47 -9.21
C HIS A 181 14.65 3.95 -9.34
N GLY A 182 15.29 3.58 -8.22
CA GLY A 182 16.65 3.02 -8.20
C GLY A 182 17.76 4.03 -8.39
N VAL A 183 17.46 5.34 -8.38
CA VAL A 183 18.44 6.41 -8.51
C VAL A 183 18.46 7.25 -7.25
N GLU A 184 19.60 7.27 -6.56
CA GLU A 184 19.84 8.17 -5.43
C GLU A 184 19.99 9.62 -5.92
N ARG A 185 19.33 10.55 -5.25
CA ARG A 185 19.36 11.99 -5.54
C ARG A 185 19.44 12.79 -4.24
N VAL A 186 19.96 14.01 -4.32
CA VAL A 186 19.89 14.99 -3.22
C VAL A 186 18.80 16.00 -3.56
N VAL A 187 17.91 16.27 -2.61
CA VAL A 187 16.87 17.30 -2.78
C VAL A 187 17.52 18.68 -2.74
N THR A 188 17.35 19.45 -3.80
CA THR A 188 17.74 20.87 -3.82
C THR A 188 16.59 21.74 -3.31
N GLU A 189 16.90 22.98 -2.90
CA GLU A 189 15.89 23.99 -2.54
C GLU A 189 14.91 24.25 -3.70
N GLU A 190 15.43 24.26 -4.94
CA GLU A 190 14.61 24.46 -6.14
C GLU A 190 13.62 23.32 -6.36
N MET A 191 14.08 22.07 -6.22
CA MET A 191 13.20 20.89 -6.29
C MET A 191 12.12 20.98 -5.23
N HIS A 192 12.51 21.21 -3.97
CA HIS A 192 11.56 21.30 -2.86
C HIS A 192 10.52 22.42 -3.08
N ALA A 193 10.94 23.60 -3.52
CA ALA A 193 10.03 24.70 -3.83
C ALA A 193 9.11 24.39 -5.03
N ALA A 194 9.57 23.63 -6.03
CA ALA A 194 8.74 23.19 -7.14
C ALA A 194 7.63 22.22 -6.69
N GLU A 195 7.97 21.27 -5.82
CA GLU A 195 6.98 20.30 -5.34
C GLU A 195 5.96 20.93 -4.37
N LEU A 196 6.34 21.98 -3.63
CA LEU A 196 5.35 22.78 -2.88
C LEU A 196 4.33 23.43 -3.84
N ARG A 197 4.78 24.03 -4.95
CA ARG A 197 3.89 24.61 -5.97
C ARG A 197 3.00 23.56 -6.61
N TYR A 198 3.51 22.36 -6.89
CA TYR A 198 2.70 21.25 -7.39
C TYR A 198 1.48 20.99 -6.51
N PHE A 199 1.66 20.94 -5.18
CA PHE A 199 0.52 20.71 -4.27
C PHE A 199 -0.41 21.92 -4.16
N ASP A 200 0.11 23.14 -4.23
CA ASP A 200 -0.72 24.36 -4.29
C ASP A 200 -1.62 24.35 -5.54
N GLU A 201 -1.06 24.09 -6.72
CA GLU A 201 -1.79 24.02 -7.99
C GLU A 201 -2.81 22.87 -8.00
N ARG A 202 -2.43 21.71 -7.45
CA ARG A 202 -3.32 20.55 -7.30
C ARG A 202 -4.52 20.87 -6.42
N GLU A 203 -4.31 21.53 -5.28
CA GLU A 203 -5.39 21.91 -4.38
C GLU A 203 -6.34 22.91 -5.04
N GLU A 204 -5.82 23.91 -5.75
CA GLU A 204 -6.63 24.84 -6.52
C GLU A 204 -7.49 24.13 -7.57
N TRP A 205 -6.91 23.19 -8.32
CA TRP A 205 -7.61 22.41 -9.33
C TRP A 205 -8.73 21.54 -8.70
N LEU A 206 -8.44 20.85 -7.60
CA LEU A 206 -9.44 20.07 -6.86
C LEU A 206 -10.59 20.95 -6.34
N ASN A 207 -10.26 22.14 -5.82
CA ASN A 207 -11.25 23.09 -5.31
C ASN A 207 -12.10 23.72 -6.42
N ARG A 208 -11.55 23.93 -7.63
CA ARG A 208 -12.33 24.34 -8.81
C ARG A 208 -13.30 23.24 -9.23
N SER A 209 -12.80 22.02 -9.40
CA SER A 209 -13.60 20.86 -9.82
C SER A 209 -14.79 20.59 -8.88
N ARG A 210 -14.56 20.64 -7.55
CA ARG A 210 -15.62 20.49 -6.54
C ARG A 210 -16.67 21.60 -6.57
N ARG A 211 -16.32 22.81 -7.00
CA ARG A 211 -17.27 23.93 -7.13
C ARG A 211 -18.16 23.73 -8.36
N ASP A 212 -17.58 23.28 -9.45
CA ASP A 212 -18.29 23.03 -10.71
C ASP A 212 -19.29 21.87 -10.56
N GLU A 213 -18.92 20.79 -9.86
CA GLU A 213 -19.84 19.66 -9.56
C GLU A 213 -21.01 20.04 -8.65
N ARG A 214 -20.84 21.04 -7.76
CA ARG A 214 -21.87 21.50 -6.82
C ARG A 214 -22.83 22.54 -7.39
N SER A 215 -22.57 23.06 -8.59
CA SER A 215 -23.48 23.91 -9.34
C SER A 215 -24.19 23.08 -10.42
N PRO A 216 -25.32 22.40 -10.11
CA PRO A 216 -26.14 21.87 -11.19
C PRO A 216 -26.68 23.05 -12.01
N ALA A 217 -26.61 22.90 -13.34
CA ALA A 217 -27.13 23.86 -14.31
C ALA A 217 -28.56 24.31 -13.93
N ARG A 218 -28.77 25.63 -13.90
CA ARG A 218 -30.09 26.25 -13.77
C ARG A 218 -30.88 26.10 -15.07
#